data_AF-A0AA91KV82-F1
#
_entry.id   AF-A0AA91KV82-F1
#
_cell.length_a   1.000
_cell.length_b   1.000
_cell.length_c   1.000
_cell.angle_alpha   90.00
_cell.angle_beta   90.00
_cell.angle_gamma   90.00
#
_symmetry.space_group_name_H-M   'P 1'
#
loop_
_entity.id
_entity.type
_entity.pdbx_description
1 polymer ?
#
loop_
_entity_poly.entity_id
_entity_poly.type
_entity_poly.pdbx_seq_one_letter_code
_entity_poly.pdbx_strand_id
1 'polypeptide(L)'
;MWTRHHKKRKLGRLVLPLIAVAFLSYFGYHSIHGGYGLKATEQFDRQIVERQARLDALTKQRTTLEREVQLMSDGSLERDMLDEKARLALNMSRSDEIVIFHRMTN
;
A
#
# COMPACT_ATOMS: atom_id res chain seq x y z
N MET A 1 -29.39 59.51 -48.30
CA MET A 1 -29.25 59.32 -46.84
C MET A 1 -29.28 57.83 -46.56
N TRP A 2 -28.19 57.25 -46.04
CA TRP A 2 -28.07 55.81 -45.79
C TRP A 2 -28.33 55.51 -44.32
N THR A 3 -29.40 54.81 -43.98
CA THR A 3 -29.67 54.36 -42.60
C THR A 3 -29.19 52.92 -42.41
N ARG A 4 -28.03 52.73 -41.77
CA ARG A 4 -27.52 51.40 -41.40
C ARG A 4 -28.28 50.85 -40.19
N HIS A 5 -29.31 50.04 -40.42
CA HIS A 5 -29.90 49.24 -39.34
C HIS A 5 -28.98 48.08 -38.96
N HIS A 6 -28.36 48.15 -37.79
CA HIS A 6 -27.67 46.99 -37.19
C HIS A 6 -28.69 46.03 -36.60
N LYS A 7 -28.87 44.88 -37.26
CA LYS A 7 -29.73 43.79 -36.79
C LYS A 7 -29.11 43.19 -35.52
N LYS A 8 -29.70 43.45 -34.34
CA LYS A 8 -29.18 42.90 -33.06
C LYS A 8 -29.30 41.37 -33.08
N ARG A 9 -28.17 40.69 -33.31
CA ARG A 9 -28.07 39.22 -33.27
C ARG A 9 -28.26 38.74 -31.83
N LYS A 10 -29.47 38.25 -31.50
CA LYS A 10 -29.76 37.62 -30.20
C LYS A 10 -29.07 36.26 -30.02
N LEU A 11 -28.61 35.64 -31.11
CA LEU A 11 -28.03 34.30 -31.13
C LEU A 11 -26.73 34.20 -30.31
N GLY A 12 -25.92 35.26 -30.28
CA GLY A 12 -24.68 35.28 -29.49
C GLY A 12 -24.88 35.18 -27.98
N ARG A 13 -26.07 35.53 -27.46
CA ARG A 13 -26.37 35.46 -26.02
C ARG A 13 -26.58 34.03 -25.53
N LEU A 14 -26.94 33.11 -26.42
CA LEU A 14 -27.20 31.71 -26.05
C LEU A 14 -25.93 30.84 -26.15
N VAL A 15 -24.88 31.31 -26.82
CA VAL A 15 -23.63 30.56 -26.98
C VAL A 15 -22.96 30.30 -25.62
N LEU A 16 -22.83 31.34 -24.81
CA LEU A 16 -22.20 31.24 -23.50
C LEU A 16 -22.93 30.28 -22.53
N PRO A 17 -24.26 30.36 -22.32
CA PRO A 17 -24.96 29.41 -21.47
C PRO A 17 -24.94 27.98 -22.04
N LEU A 18 -24.96 27.80 -23.36
CA LEU A 18 -24.89 26.47 -23.97
C LEU A 18 -23.53 25.80 -23.71
N ILE A 19 -22.43 26.56 -23.84
CA ILE A 19 -21.09 26.11 -23.47
C ILE A 19 -21.02 25.79 -21.97
N ALA A 20 -21.56 26.66 -21.12
CA ALA A 20 -21.57 26.43 -19.67
C ALA A 20 -22.30 25.14 -19.30
N VAL A 21 -23.46 24.85 -19.90
CA VAL A 21 -24.21 23.60 -19.69
C VAL A 21 -23.40 22.38 -20.13
N ALA A 22 -22.70 22.46 -21.27
CA ALA A 22 -21.85 21.37 -21.74
C ALA A 22 -20.71 21.07 -20.74
N PHE A 23 -20.02 22.11 -20.26
CA PHE A 23 -18.98 21.96 -19.24
C PHE A 23 -19.52 21.42 -17.92
N LEU A 24 -20.62 21.97 -17.41
CA LEU A 24 -21.24 21.51 -16.16
C LEU A 24 -21.68 20.05 -16.25
N SER A 25 -22.22 19.64 -17.40
CA SER A 25 -22.63 18.24 -17.62
C SER A 25 -21.42 17.31 -17.65
N TYR A 26 -20.34 17.69 -18.34
CA TYR A 26 -19.10 16.93 -18.40
C TYR A 26 -18.46 16.79 -17.02
N PHE A 27 -18.28 17.91 -16.32
CA PHE A 27 -17.69 17.91 -14.99
C PHE A 27 -18.58 17.18 -13.98
N GLY A 28 -19.90 17.40 -14.00
CA GLY A 28 -20.84 16.69 -13.13
C GLY A 28 -20.79 15.17 -13.33
N TYR A 29 -20.74 14.70 -14.58
CA TYR A 29 -20.58 13.27 -14.88
C TYR A 29 -19.23 12.73 -14.36
N HIS A 30 -18.13 13.45 -14.63
CA HIS A 30 -16.79 13.07 -14.18
C HIS A 30 -16.62 13.15 -12.65
N SER A 31 -17.34 14.02 -11.95
CA SER A 31 -17.33 14.07 -10.48
C SER A 31 -17.97 12.82 -9.85
N ILE A 32 -18.84 12.12 -10.58
CA ILE A 32 -19.49 10.90 -10.10
C ILE A 32 -18.74 9.64 -10.56
N HIS A 33 -18.30 9.61 -11.82
CA HIS A 33 -17.71 8.43 -12.47
C HIS A 33 -16.18 8.49 -12.64
N GLY A 34 -15.55 9.63 -12.38
CA GLY A 34 -14.11 9.80 -12.50
C GLY A 34 -13.35 9.10 -11.38
N GLY A 35 -12.07 8.78 -11.64
CA GLY A 35 -11.18 8.12 -10.68
C GLY A 35 -10.87 8.89 -9.39
N TYR A 36 -11.33 10.15 -9.28
CA TYR A 36 -11.29 10.98 -8.06
C TYR A 36 -12.70 11.42 -7.61
N GLY A 37 -13.74 10.84 -8.19
CA GLY A 37 -15.13 11.12 -7.84
C GLY A 37 -15.58 10.43 -6.56
N LEU A 38 -16.82 10.66 -6.15
CA LEU A 38 -17.40 10.12 -4.90
C LEU A 38 -17.28 8.59 -4.76
N LYS A 39 -17.26 7.86 -5.88
CA LYS A 39 -17.10 6.40 -5.89
C LYS A 39 -15.66 5.92 -5.69
N ALA A 40 -14.68 6.78 -5.95
CA ALA A 40 -13.27 6.43 -5.82
C ALA A 40 -12.84 6.36 -4.36
N THR A 41 -13.46 7.15 -3.48
CA THR A 41 -13.19 7.16 -2.04
C THR A 41 -13.35 5.78 -1.43
N GLU A 42 -14.43 5.04 -1.75
CA GLU A 42 -14.64 3.71 -1.21
C GLU A 42 -13.56 2.70 -1.65
N GLN A 43 -13.08 2.82 -2.90
CA GLN A 43 -12.01 1.96 -3.41
C GLN A 43 -10.66 2.30 -2.77
N PHE A 44 -10.38 3.59 -2.54
CA PHE A 44 -9.18 4.02 -1.86
C PHE A 44 -9.17 3.60 -0.38
N ASP A 45 -10.30 3.74 0.31
CA ASP A 45 -10.42 3.31 1.71
C ASP A 45 -10.18 1.81 1.86
N ARG A 46 -10.75 0.98 0.96
CA ARG A 46 -10.48 -0.46 0.94
C ARG A 46 -9.00 -0.77 0.70
N GLN A 47 -8.35 -0.06 -0.22
CA GLN A 47 -6.92 -0.23 -0.49
C GLN A 47 -6.05 0.20 0.68
N ILE A 48 -6.43 1.28 1.39
CA ILE A 48 -5.74 1.73 2.59
C ILE A 48 -5.81 0.65 3.67
N VAL A 49 -7.01 0.10 3.93
CA VAL A 49 -7.20 -0.97 4.92
C VAL A 49 -6.38 -2.22 4.56
N GLU A 50 -6.43 -2.66 3.30
CA GLU A 50 -5.68 -3.84 2.84
C GLU A 50 -4.17 -3.63 2.98
N ARG A 51 -3.66 -2.46 2.57
CA ARG A 51 -2.23 -2.13 2.68
C ARG A 51 -1.79 -1.99 4.12
N GLN A 52 -2.61 -1.40 4.99
CA GLN A 52 -2.30 -1.29 6.41
C GLN A 52 -2.22 -2.67 7.06
N ALA A 53 -3.16 -3.57 6.77
CA ALA A 53 -3.12 -4.93 7.27
C ALA A 53 -1.84 -5.68 6.83
N ARG A 54 -1.39 -5.48 5.57
CA ARG A 54 -0.11 -6.03 5.09
C ARG A 54 1.09 -5.43 5.81
N LEU A 55 1.10 -4.12 6.03
CA LEU A 55 2.18 -3.45 6.76
C LEU A 55 2.27 -3.98 8.19
N ASP A 56 1.15 -4.13 8.88
CA ASP A 56 1.10 -4.64 10.25
C ASP A 56 1.62 -6.08 10.33
N ALA A 57 1.25 -6.93 9.36
CA ALA A 57 1.73 -8.31 9.27
C ALA A 57 3.26 -8.37 9.04
N LEU A 58 3.77 -7.58 8.09
CA LEU A 58 5.20 -7.51 7.79
C LEU A 58 6.01 -6.95 8.96
N THR A 59 5.48 -5.92 9.64
CA THR A 59 6.12 -5.32 10.81
C THR A 59 6.22 -6.34 11.94
N LYS A 60 5.17 -7.13 12.19
CA LYS A 60 5.22 -8.22 13.17
C LYS A 60 6.28 -9.26 12.83
N GLN A 61 6.37 -9.68 11.56
CA GLN A 61 7.41 -10.62 11.14
C GLN A 61 8.82 -10.06 11.35
N ARG A 62 9.04 -8.80 10.94
CA ARG A 62 10.31 -8.10 11.14
C ARG A 62 10.68 -8.04 12.61
N THR A 63 9.77 -7.63 13.49
CA THR A 63 10.06 -7.56 14.94
C THR A 63 10.36 -8.93 15.56
N THR A 64 9.76 -10.00 15.05
CA THR A 64 10.03 -11.37 15.51
C THR A 64 11.44 -11.80 15.10
N LEU A 65 11.80 -11.59 13.83
CA LEU A 65 13.14 -11.87 13.31
C LEU A 65 14.21 -11.02 13.98
N GLU A 66 13.93 -9.73 14.24
CA GLU A 66 14.86 -8.86 14.97
C GLU A 66 15.11 -9.34 16.38
N ARG A 67 14.08 -9.83 17.08
CA ARG A 67 14.23 -10.44 18.39
C ARG A 67 15.06 -11.72 18.32
N GLU A 68 14.82 -12.59 17.34
CA GLU A 68 15.61 -13.81 17.14
C GLU A 68 17.08 -13.49 16.85
N VAL A 69 17.34 -12.52 15.96
CA VAL A 69 18.69 -12.06 15.64
C VAL A 69 19.34 -11.42 16.87
N GLN A 70 18.62 -10.61 17.63
CA GLN A 70 19.15 -10.00 18.86
C GLN A 70 19.53 -11.07 19.89
N LEU A 71 18.70 -12.10 20.08
CA LEU A 71 19.01 -13.25 20.94
C LEU A 71 20.23 -14.03 20.45
N MET A 72 20.48 -14.07 19.14
CA MET A 72 21.69 -14.64 18.55
C MET A 72 22.89 -13.69 18.62
N SER A 73 22.67 -12.38 18.77
CA SER A 73 23.68 -11.32 18.63
C SER A 73 24.25 -10.80 19.95
N ASP A 74 23.56 -10.93 21.09
CA ASP A 74 23.94 -10.27 22.36
C ASP A 74 25.14 -10.90 23.10
N GLY A 75 26.11 -11.43 22.35
CA GLY A 75 27.48 -11.58 22.82
C GLY A 75 27.96 -13.01 23.08
N SER A 76 27.17 -14.04 22.78
CA SER A 76 27.60 -15.44 22.88
C SER A 76 27.06 -16.30 21.73
N LEU A 77 27.18 -15.85 20.47
CA LEU A 77 27.01 -16.78 19.35
C LEU A 77 28.12 -17.82 19.42
N GLU A 78 27.92 -18.83 20.27
CA GLU A 78 28.85 -19.92 20.50
C GLU A 78 29.05 -20.63 19.18
N ARG A 79 30.32 -20.84 18.84
CA ARG A 79 30.77 -21.49 17.61
C ARG A 79 30.10 -22.85 17.40
N ASP A 80 29.70 -23.51 18.49
CA ASP A 80 28.97 -24.78 18.50
C ASP A 80 27.52 -24.64 17.99
N MET A 81 26.84 -23.53 18.28
CA MET A 81 25.48 -23.29 17.79
C MET A 81 25.46 -22.99 16.28
N LEU A 82 26.54 -22.39 15.76
CA LEU A 82 26.77 -22.20 14.32
C LEU A 82 27.05 -23.55 13.63
N ASP A 83 27.85 -24.43 14.25
CA ASP A 83 28.11 -25.79 13.74
C ASP A 83 26.84 -26.64 13.73
N GLU A 84 26.01 -26.54 14.78
CA GLU A 84 24.72 -27.23 14.87
C GLU A 84 23.77 -26.82 13.73
N LYS A 85 23.56 -25.50 13.53
CA LYS A 85 22.69 -25.02 12.45
C LYS A 85 23.23 -25.37 11.07
N ALA A 86 24.56 -25.35 10.88
CA ALA A 86 25.19 -25.80 9.65
C ALA A 86 24.95 -27.30 9.40
N ARG A 87 25.11 -28.15 10.43
CA ARG A 87 24.84 -29.59 10.31
C ARG A 87 23.37 -29.90 10.08
N LEU A 88 22.46 -29.19 10.74
CA LEU A 88 21.02 -29.38 10.60
C LEU A 88 20.53 -28.96 9.21
N ALA A 89 21.03 -27.84 8.68
CA ALA A 89 20.69 -27.35 7.34
C ALA A 89 21.30 -28.22 6.21
N LEU A 90 22.47 -28.81 6.45
CA LEU A 90 23.15 -29.69 5.50
C LEU A 90 22.80 -31.18 5.66
N ASN A 91 21.86 -31.52 6.56
CA ASN A 91 21.46 -32.90 6.87
C ASN A 91 22.64 -33.80 7.27
N MET A 92 23.63 -33.22 7.95
CA MET A 92 24.87 -33.86 8.41
C MET A 92 24.78 -34.35 9.87
N SER A 93 23.59 -34.41 10.45
CA SER A 93 23.37 -35.06 11.75
C SER A 93 23.36 -36.57 11.53
N ARG A 94 24.27 -37.28 12.20
CA ARG A 94 24.27 -38.74 12.17
C ARG A 94 23.07 -39.26 12.97
N SER A 95 22.50 -40.38 12.56
CA SER A 95 21.26 -40.93 13.15
C SER A 95 21.39 -41.36 14.63
N ASP A 96 22.59 -41.27 15.21
CA ASP A 96 22.96 -41.71 16.56
C ASP A 96 23.36 -40.56 17.53
N GLU A 97 23.28 -39.28 17.12
CA GLU A 97 23.59 -38.15 18.00
C GLU A 97 22.35 -37.64 18.77
N ILE A 98 22.52 -37.38 20.08
CA ILE A 98 21.52 -36.80 20.98
C ILE A 98 22.05 -35.45 21.48
N VAL A 99 21.35 -34.36 21.14
CA VAL A 99 21.70 -32.99 21.59
C VAL A 99 20.93 -32.65 22.87
N ILE A 100 21.63 -32.26 23.93
CA ILE A 100 21.05 -31.87 25.23
C ILE A 100 21.20 -30.36 25.43
N PHE A 101 20.09 -29.63 25.44
CA PHE A 101 20.09 -28.20 25.75
C PHE A 101 20.03 -27.97 27.26
N HIS A 102 21.04 -27.31 27.83
CA HIS A 102 21.03 -26.90 29.24
C HIS A 102 20.24 -25.60 29.39
N ARG A 103 18.99 -25.71 29.86
CA ARG A 103 18.17 -24.55 30.22
C ARG A 103 18.68 -23.96 31.54
N MET A 104 19.38 -22.83 31.48
CA MET A 104 19.61 -22.02 32.67
C MET A 104 18.27 -21.36 33.08
N THR A 105 17.68 -21.84 34.16
CA THR A 105 16.55 -21.21 34.84
C THR A 105 17.03 -20.00 35.62
N ASN A 106 16.42 -18.84 35.38
CA ASN A 106 16.39 -17.72 36.32
C ASN A 106 14.93 -17.30 36.50
#